data_AF-G0EG93-F1
#
_entry.id   AF-G0EG93-F1
#
_cell.length_a   1.000
_cell.length_b   1.000
_cell.length_c   1.000
_cell.angle_alpha   90.00
_cell.angle_beta   90.00
_cell.angle_gamma   90.00
#
_symmetry.space_group_name_H-M   'P 1'
#
loop_
_entity.id
_entity.type
_entity.pdbx_description
1 polymer ?
#
loop_
_entity_poly.entity_id
_entity_poly.type
_entity_poly.pdbx_seq_one_letter_code
_entity_poly.pdbx_strand_id
1 'polypeptide(L)'
;MSKLIVVLVLLGLLATIVYAGMVYTVAKSLEVRMAGFDPFSLASGALDVQVEISNPSSLPVVICIDSFRAKVLLAGETIARMASVEGVCIGPSDTEIMEVRVEPVAGGIAESIMSVLAKGEKPELVIRGYVEAPVTIFGLKLPVKVTIPFEKRIPITATIPAGQESGVPSDVISEAASKVKEVIRELEKIIASNQGGNNLTLAVKVVWLCNGSECTTAKPGDRVDAVIVLVGSARDVVVRVKQDRRLLPDKVVAEKRVPTVNGSAIVHVTFTAEDGVTVRGYFVEVEWPEGKYVMPDSYPPRLAVKQG
;
A
#
# COMPACT_ATOMS: atom_id res chain seq x y z
N MET A 1 -45.29 10.10 49.54
CA MET A 1 -43.87 9.99 49.15
C MET A 1 -43.65 9.01 47.98
N SER A 2 -44.32 7.85 47.91
CA SER A 2 -44.16 6.86 46.83
C SER A 2 -44.53 7.34 45.41
N LYS A 3 -45.63 8.09 45.23
CA LYS A 3 -46.07 8.55 43.89
C LYS A 3 -45.07 9.51 43.23
N LEU A 4 -44.43 10.39 44.00
CA LEU A 4 -43.45 11.35 43.48
C LEU A 4 -42.19 10.63 42.97
N ILE A 5 -41.71 9.64 43.72
CA ILE A 5 -40.54 8.83 43.32
C ILE A 5 -40.84 8.08 42.02
N VAL A 6 -42.02 7.48 41.89
CA VAL A 6 -42.42 6.77 40.66
C VAL A 6 -42.45 7.72 39.45
N VAL A 7 -43.01 8.93 39.60
CA VAL A 7 -43.05 9.93 38.52
C VAL A 7 -41.63 10.36 38.11
N LEU A 8 -40.74 10.61 39.08
CA LEU A 8 -39.35 10.99 38.78
C LEU A 8 -38.58 9.87 38.07
N VAL A 9 -38.78 8.62 38.47
CA VAL A 9 -38.18 7.46 37.80
C VAL A 9 -38.69 7.33 36.36
N LEU A 10 -39.99 7.49 36.14
CA LEU A 10 -40.56 7.44 34.78
C LEU A 10 -40.04 8.57 33.89
N LEU A 11 -39.91 9.79 34.42
CA LEU A 11 -39.33 10.92 33.69
C LEU A 11 -37.86 10.68 33.35
N GLY A 12 -37.07 10.14 34.29
CA GLY A 12 -35.68 9.78 34.03
C GLY A 12 -35.54 8.70 32.94
N LEU A 13 -36.42 7.71 32.95
CA LEU A 13 -36.45 6.64 31.94
C LEU A 13 -36.85 7.19 30.57
N LEU A 14 -37.88 8.04 30.51
CA LEU A 14 -38.28 8.70 29.26
C LEU A 14 -37.14 9.58 28.70
N ALA A 15 -36.51 10.39 29.54
CA ALA A 15 -35.37 11.21 29.14
C ALA A 15 -34.21 10.37 28.58
N THR A 16 -33.95 9.21 29.19
CA THR A 16 -32.93 8.25 28.74
C THR A 16 -33.27 7.68 27.37
N ILE A 17 -34.53 7.28 27.13
CA ILE A 17 -34.98 6.76 25.84
C ILE A 17 -34.88 7.83 24.76
N VAL A 18 -35.32 9.07 25.05
CA VAL A 18 -35.24 10.20 24.12
C VAL A 18 -33.77 10.50 23.77
N TYR A 19 -32.89 10.52 24.77
CA TYR A 19 -31.45 10.71 24.55
C TYR A 19 -30.83 9.59 23.71
N ALA A 20 -31.15 8.33 23.98
CA ALA A 20 -30.70 7.20 23.17
C ALA A 20 -31.19 7.32 21.71
N GLY A 21 -32.44 7.74 21.51
CA GLY A 21 -33.00 7.99 20.17
C GLY A 21 -32.28 9.13 19.43
N MET A 22 -31.88 10.18 20.14
CA MET A 22 -31.03 11.25 19.58
C MET A 22 -29.66 10.72 19.18
N VAL A 23 -28.95 10.01 20.08
CA VAL A 23 -27.64 9.41 19.78
C VAL A 23 -27.71 8.51 18.55
N TYR A 24 -28.73 7.65 18.47
CA TYR A 24 -28.94 6.78 17.31
C TYR A 24 -29.19 7.57 16.01
N THR A 25 -30.00 8.62 16.08
CA THR A 25 -30.32 9.46 14.92
C THR A 25 -29.07 10.21 14.43
N VAL A 26 -28.30 10.79 15.35
CA VAL A 26 -27.06 11.50 15.02
C VAL A 26 -26.03 10.53 14.45
N ALA A 27 -25.87 9.34 15.03
CA ALA A 27 -24.93 8.33 14.55
C ALA A 27 -25.23 7.91 13.12
N LYS A 28 -26.52 7.72 12.79
CA LYS A 28 -26.94 7.37 11.43
C LYS A 28 -26.76 8.52 10.42
N SER A 29 -26.70 9.76 10.89
CA SER A 29 -26.50 10.94 10.04
C SER A 29 -25.02 11.27 9.78
N LEU A 30 -24.08 10.56 10.40
CA LEU A 30 -22.65 10.79 10.17
C LEU A 30 -22.29 10.57 8.70
N GLU A 31 -21.57 11.54 8.13
CA GLU A 31 -21.01 11.44 6.79
C GLU A 31 -19.53 11.10 6.88
N VAL A 32 -19.10 10.10 6.11
CA VAL A 32 -17.69 9.69 6.03
C VAL A 32 -17.15 10.06 4.65
N ARG A 33 -16.13 10.90 4.61
CA ARG A 33 -15.46 11.39 3.40
C ARG A 33 -13.96 11.10 3.49
N MET A 34 -13.31 11.03 2.34
CA MET A 34 -11.86 10.88 2.26
C MET A 34 -11.29 12.29 2.09
N ALA A 35 -10.59 12.79 3.11
CA ALA A 35 -10.08 14.18 3.14
C ALA A 35 -8.90 14.36 2.18
N GLY A 36 -8.08 13.31 2.03
CA GLY A 36 -6.91 13.33 1.17
C GLY A 36 -6.08 12.07 1.32
N PHE A 37 -5.08 11.95 0.45
CA PHE A 37 -4.04 10.94 0.53
C PHE A 37 -2.72 11.68 0.58
N ASP A 38 -1.87 11.34 1.55
CA ASP A 38 -0.47 11.71 1.41
C ASP A 38 0.13 10.95 0.22
N PRO A 39 1.04 11.58 -0.54
CA PRO A 39 1.67 10.92 -1.67
C PRO A 39 2.32 9.62 -1.18
N PHE A 40 1.90 8.51 -1.79
CA PHE A 40 2.31 7.17 -1.40
C PHE A 40 3.84 7.06 -1.29
N SER A 41 4.33 6.91 -0.06
CA SER A 41 5.75 6.65 0.19
C SER A 41 6.01 5.15 0.10
N LEU A 42 6.51 4.73 -1.05
CA LEU A 42 7.00 3.36 -1.28
C LEU A 42 8.07 2.90 -0.26
N ALA A 43 8.69 3.83 0.48
CA ALA A 43 9.74 3.54 1.46
C ALA A 43 9.21 2.95 2.78
N SER A 44 8.01 3.36 3.22
CA SER A 44 7.40 2.87 4.47
C SER A 44 6.43 1.71 4.25
N GLY A 45 5.93 1.54 3.02
CA GLY A 45 4.84 0.60 2.71
C GLY A 45 3.52 0.94 3.44
N ALA A 46 3.49 2.06 4.16
CA ALA A 46 2.34 2.60 4.86
C ALA A 46 1.84 3.82 4.08
N LEU A 47 0.57 3.76 3.69
CA LEU A 47 -0.15 4.92 3.20
C LEU A 47 -0.99 5.42 4.38
N ASP A 48 -0.74 6.65 4.79
CA ASP A 48 -1.60 7.31 5.76
C ASP A 48 -2.74 7.99 5.00
N VAL A 49 -3.95 7.64 5.41
CA VAL A 49 -5.17 8.12 4.79
C VAL A 49 -5.93 8.94 5.82
N GLN A 50 -6.26 10.16 5.44
CA GLN A 50 -7.09 11.03 6.27
C GLN A 50 -8.55 10.81 5.90
N VAL A 51 -9.33 10.33 6.87
CA VAL A 51 -10.77 10.15 6.75
C VAL A 51 -11.45 11.29 7.50
N GLU A 52 -12.20 12.11 6.78
CA GLU A 52 -13.01 13.17 7.33
C GLU A 52 -14.36 12.59 7.75
N ILE A 53 -14.74 12.83 9.00
CA ILE A 53 -16.03 12.40 9.51
C ILE A 53 -16.77 13.64 9.99
N SER A 54 -17.92 13.88 9.37
CA SER A 54 -18.75 15.06 9.63
C SER A 54 -20.03 14.65 10.34
N ASN A 55 -20.39 15.39 11.38
CA ASN A 55 -21.67 15.31 12.04
C ASN A 55 -22.55 16.49 11.60
N PRO A 56 -23.44 16.31 10.60
CA PRO A 56 -24.29 17.40 10.10
C PRO A 56 -25.43 17.76 11.08
N SER A 57 -25.61 16.99 12.16
CA SER A 57 -26.69 17.24 13.11
C SER A 57 -26.40 18.45 14.00
N SER A 58 -27.43 19.24 14.28
CA SER A 58 -27.42 20.32 15.27
C SER A 58 -27.81 19.85 16.67
N LEU A 59 -28.15 18.56 16.85
CA LEU A 59 -28.51 18.01 18.15
C LEU A 59 -27.29 18.04 19.09
N PRO A 60 -27.46 18.38 20.38
CA PRO A 60 -26.36 18.55 21.34
C PRO A 60 -25.84 17.20 21.85
N VAL A 61 -25.38 16.36 20.92
CA VAL A 61 -24.86 15.01 21.18
C VAL A 61 -23.48 14.91 20.58
N VAL A 62 -22.51 14.52 21.41
CA VAL A 62 -21.16 14.16 20.97
C VAL A 62 -21.15 12.66 20.68
N ILE A 63 -20.61 12.28 19.52
CA ILE A 63 -20.45 10.87 19.15
C ILE A 63 -18.98 10.53 19.12
N CYS A 64 -18.60 9.49 19.87
CA CYS A 64 -17.28 8.91 19.78
C CYS A 64 -17.29 7.69 18.88
N ILE A 65 -16.29 7.59 18.03
CA ILE A 65 -16.06 6.49 17.10
C ILE A 65 -15.00 5.61 17.72
N ASP A 66 -15.33 4.35 17.96
CA ASP A 66 -14.39 3.39 18.58
C ASP A 66 -13.47 2.78 17.54
N SER A 67 -13.97 2.53 16.33
CA SER A 67 -13.16 1.94 15.27
C SER A 67 -13.66 2.27 13.88
N PHE A 68 -12.72 2.31 12.96
CA PHE A 68 -12.94 2.38 11.53
C PHE A 68 -12.27 1.18 10.88
N ARG A 69 -12.98 0.53 9.97
CA ARG A 69 -12.46 -0.60 9.20
C ARG A 69 -12.90 -0.47 7.75
N ALA A 70 -11.95 -0.59 6.84
CA ALA A 70 -12.25 -0.58 5.43
C ALA A 70 -11.34 -1.52 4.63
N LYS A 71 -11.77 -1.84 3.42
CA LYS A 71 -11.04 -2.58 2.41
C LYS A 71 -10.91 -1.70 1.18
N VAL A 72 -9.72 -1.68 0.62
CA VAL A 72 -9.45 -1.07 -0.68
C VAL A 72 -9.53 -2.18 -1.70
N LEU A 73 -10.42 -2.02 -2.67
CA LEU A 73 -10.64 -2.97 -3.75
C LEU A 73 -10.19 -2.37 -5.07
N LEU A 74 -9.60 -3.22 -5.91
CA LEU A 74 -9.32 -2.93 -7.31
C LEU A 74 -9.80 -4.13 -8.10
N ALA A 75 -10.59 -3.91 -9.16
CA ALA A 75 -11.22 -5.02 -9.91
C ALA A 75 -12.15 -5.94 -9.07
N GLY A 76 -12.57 -5.49 -7.87
CA GLY A 76 -13.31 -6.32 -6.92
C GLY A 76 -12.43 -7.19 -6.01
N GLU A 77 -11.10 -7.19 -6.20
CA GLU A 77 -10.15 -7.88 -5.33
C GLU A 77 -9.64 -6.95 -4.25
N THR A 78 -9.41 -7.47 -3.04
CA THR A 78 -8.92 -6.65 -1.92
C THR A 78 -7.40 -6.48 -2.02
N ILE A 79 -6.96 -5.26 -2.29
CA ILE A 79 -5.54 -4.92 -2.42
C ILE A 79 -4.94 -4.33 -1.14
N ALA A 80 -5.77 -3.78 -0.27
CA ALA A 80 -5.35 -3.28 1.04
C ALA A 80 -6.48 -3.31 2.06
N ARG A 81 -6.11 -3.30 3.33
CA ARG A 81 -7.02 -3.15 4.47
C ARG A 81 -6.69 -1.83 5.17
N MET A 82 -7.70 -1.23 5.76
CA MET A 82 -7.60 0.03 6.45
C MET A 82 -8.21 -0.12 7.83
N ALA A 83 -7.48 0.36 8.83
CA ALA A 83 -7.97 0.42 10.20
C ALA A 83 -7.49 1.72 10.85
N SER A 84 -8.37 2.35 11.63
CA SER A 84 -7.92 3.42 12.52
C SER A 84 -7.16 2.84 13.70
N VAL A 85 -6.12 3.54 14.14
CA VAL A 85 -5.36 3.23 15.35
C VAL A 85 -6.05 3.81 16.58
N GLU A 86 -6.77 4.93 16.40
CA GLU A 86 -7.38 5.70 17.48
C GLU A 86 -8.84 6.07 17.18
N GLY A 87 -9.63 6.24 18.24
CA GLY A 87 -11.00 6.74 18.12
C GLY A 87 -11.04 8.26 18.07
N VAL A 88 -12.12 8.82 17.53
CA VAL A 88 -12.36 10.28 17.49
C VAL A 88 -13.75 10.61 17.99
N CYS A 89 -13.91 11.74 18.68
CA CYS A 89 -15.21 12.22 19.16
C CYS A 89 -15.60 13.49 18.41
N ILE A 90 -16.83 13.53 17.90
CA ILE A 90 -17.30 14.58 16.99
C ILE A 90 -18.48 15.29 17.65
N GLY A 91 -18.37 16.62 17.76
CA GLY A 91 -19.42 17.48 18.29
C GLY A 91 -20.58 17.69 17.31
N PRO A 92 -21.63 18.42 17.74
CA PRO A 92 -22.71 18.87 16.86
C PRO A 92 -22.19 19.80 15.76
N SER A 93 -22.60 19.57 14.51
CA SER A 93 -22.22 20.41 13.35
C SER A 93 -20.70 20.53 13.17
N ASP A 94 -19.97 19.52 13.60
CA ASP A 94 -18.52 19.50 13.65
C ASP A 94 -17.95 18.47 12.66
N THR A 95 -16.67 18.61 12.34
CA THR A 95 -15.95 17.75 11.41
C THR A 95 -14.58 17.43 11.96
N GLU A 96 -14.27 16.13 12.01
CA GLU A 96 -13.01 15.64 12.55
C GLU A 96 -12.27 14.81 11.51
N ILE A 97 -10.94 14.86 11.56
CA ILE A 97 -10.06 14.08 10.70
C ILE A 97 -9.50 12.92 11.53
N MET A 98 -9.70 11.71 11.03
CA MET A 98 -9.19 10.49 11.62
C MET A 98 -8.10 9.91 10.73
N GLU A 99 -6.93 9.68 11.33
CA GLU A 99 -5.80 9.03 10.66
C GLU A 99 -6.04 7.52 10.57
N VAL A 100 -5.97 7.00 9.35
CA VAL A 100 -6.23 5.60 9.05
C VAL A 100 -4.98 5.01 8.43
N ARG A 101 -4.52 3.92 9.05
CA ARG A 101 -3.38 3.16 8.54
C ARG A 101 -3.85 2.20 7.47
N VAL A 102 -3.16 2.23 6.33
CA VAL A 102 -3.36 1.28 5.24
C VAL A 102 -2.34 0.15 5.34
N GLU A 103 -2.83 -1.08 5.35
CA GLU A 103 -2.04 -2.30 5.31
C GLU A 103 -2.21 -2.96 3.93
N PRO A 104 -1.16 -3.00 3.09
CA PRO A 104 -1.25 -3.67 1.79
C PRO A 104 -1.43 -5.18 1.96
N VAL A 105 -2.24 -5.80 1.10
CA VAL A 105 -2.34 -7.26 1.00
C VAL A 105 -1.29 -7.73 0.00
N ALA A 106 -0.32 -8.53 0.48
CA ALA A 106 0.74 -9.07 -0.37
C ALA A 106 0.16 -9.83 -1.58
N GLY A 107 0.71 -9.59 -2.77
CA GLY A 107 0.32 -10.27 -4.01
C GLY A 107 -0.89 -9.69 -4.75
N GLY A 108 -1.76 -8.90 -4.10
CA GLY A 108 -3.01 -8.46 -4.72
C GLY A 108 -2.87 -7.38 -5.79
N ILE A 109 -2.04 -6.36 -5.55
CA ILE A 109 -2.07 -5.12 -6.37
C ILE A 109 -1.75 -5.39 -7.85
N ALA A 110 -0.65 -6.09 -8.13
CA ALA A 110 -0.20 -6.33 -9.50
C ALA A 110 -1.21 -7.21 -10.27
N GLU A 111 -1.67 -8.30 -9.67
CA GLU A 111 -2.64 -9.20 -10.28
C GLU A 111 -3.97 -8.50 -10.56
N SER A 112 -4.46 -7.70 -9.60
CA SER A 112 -5.71 -6.96 -9.76
C SER A 112 -5.61 -5.92 -10.89
N ILE A 113 -4.53 -5.11 -10.95
CA ILE A 113 -4.32 -4.15 -12.05
C ILE A 113 -4.37 -4.86 -13.41
N MET A 114 -3.68 -5.99 -13.49
CA MET A 114 -3.53 -6.75 -14.73
C MET A 114 -4.84 -7.37 -15.18
N SER A 115 -5.64 -7.86 -14.23
CA SER A 115 -6.98 -8.37 -14.51
C SER A 115 -7.92 -7.29 -15.08
N VAL A 116 -7.80 -6.04 -14.62
CA VAL A 116 -8.58 -4.90 -15.13
C VAL A 116 -8.16 -4.55 -16.54
N LEU A 117 -6.85 -4.40 -16.76
CA LEU A 117 -6.30 -4.06 -18.07
C LEU A 117 -6.66 -5.12 -19.11
N ALA A 118 -6.62 -6.41 -18.75
CA ALA A 118 -6.99 -7.51 -19.63
C ALA A 118 -8.48 -7.49 -20.03
N LYS A 119 -9.36 -6.94 -19.20
CA LYS A 119 -10.81 -6.79 -19.48
C LYS A 119 -11.15 -5.52 -20.27
N GLY A 120 -10.18 -4.62 -20.48
CA GLY A 120 -10.43 -3.31 -21.10
C GLY A 120 -11.31 -2.38 -20.26
N GLU A 121 -11.50 -2.69 -18.97
CA GLU A 121 -12.25 -1.87 -18.04
C GLU A 121 -11.38 -0.70 -17.54
N LYS A 122 -12.00 0.44 -17.24
CA LYS A 122 -11.26 1.54 -16.60
C LYS A 122 -10.96 1.14 -15.15
N PRO A 123 -9.70 1.19 -14.70
CA PRO A 123 -9.37 0.87 -13.32
C PRO A 123 -10.07 1.83 -12.36
N GLU A 124 -10.94 1.27 -11.53
CA GLU A 124 -11.65 1.96 -10.48
C GLU A 124 -11.21 1.38 -9.13
N LEU A 125 -10.74 2.26 -8.25
CA LEU A 125 -10.46 1.93 -6.86
C LEU A 125 -11.76 2.07 -6.07
N VAL A 126 -12.19 1.01 -5.40
CA VAL A 126 -13.38 1.02 -4.56
C VAL A 126 -12.96 0.85 -3.11
N ILE A 127 -13.25 1.83 -2.26
CA ILE A 127 -13.03 1.75 -0.83
C ILE A 127 -14.37 1.42 -0.17
N ARG A 128 -14.43 0.29 0.54
CA ARG A 128 -15.63 -0.17 1.26
C ARG A 128 -15.32 -0.40 2.71
N GLY A 129 -16.10 0.18 3.60
CA GLY A 129 -15.87 0.03 5.03
C GLY A 129 -17.07 0.36 5.88
N TYR A 130 -16.81 0.42 7.17
CA TYR A 130 -17.77 0.87 8.15
C TYR A 130 -17.09 1.55 9.33
N VAL A 131 -17.86 2.41 9.98
CA VAL A 131 -17.52 3.06 11.24
C VAL A 131 -18.37 2.46 12.35
N GLU A 132 -17.78 2.18 13.50
CA GLU A 132 -18.50 1.75 14.70
C GLU A 132 -18.54 2.87 15.73
N ALA A 133 -19.73 3.35 16.05
CA ALA A 133 -19.98 4.31 17.12
C ALA A 133 -20.75 3.63 18.27
N PRO A 134 -20.15 3.44 19.46
CA PRO A 134 -20.89 2.98 20.63
C PRO A 134 -21.96 3.99 21.02
N VAL A 135 -23.12 3.50 21.47
CA VAL A 135 -24.12 4.35 22.09
C VAL A 135 -23.69 4.64 23.52
N THR A 136 -23.35 5.91 23.80
CA THR A 136 -23.03 6.38 25.16
C THR A 136 -24.21 7.13 25.76
N ILE A 137 -24.57 6.81 27.00
CA ILE A 137 -25.58 7.53 27.78
C ILE A 137 -24.96 7.92 29.13
N PHE A 138 -24.94 9.22 29.45
CA PHE A 138 -24.31 9.75 30.68
C PHE A 138 -22.87 9.24 30.90
N GLY A 139 -22.09 9.14 29.82
CA GLY A 139 -20.71 8.62 29.84
C GLY A 139 -20.59 7.09 29.92
N LEU A 140 -21.69 6.35 30.08
CA LEU A 140 -21.69 4.89 30.08
C LEU A 140 -21.82 4.37 28.65
N LYS A 141 -20.82 3.59 28.19
CA LYS A 141 -20.88 2.84 26.93
C LYS A 141 -21.86 1.69 27.07
N LEU A 142 -22.94 1.72 26.28
CA LEU A 142 -23.88 0.61 26.19
C LEU A 142 -23.32 -0.51 25.30
N PRO A 143 -23.80 -1.76 25.43
CA PRO A 143 -23.40 -2.87 24.56
C PRO A 143 -23.96 -2.77 23.13
N VAL A 144 -24.53 -1.62 22.76
CA VAL A 144 -25.10 -1.36 21.44
C VAL A 144 -24.14 -0.46 20.68
N LYS A 145 -23.77 -0.90 19.47
CA LYS A 145 -22.96 -0.14 18.52
C LYS A 145 -23.79 0.19 17.30
N VAL A 146 -23.65 1.40 16.78
CA VAL A 146 -24.18 1.79 15.48
C VAL A 146 -23.09 1.59 14.44
N THR A 147 -23.40 0.82 13.40
CA THR A 147 -22.49 0.56 12.29
C THR A 147 -22.91 1.41 11.09
N ILE A 148 -22.03 2.28 10.63
CA ILE A 148 -22.28 3.20 9.51
C ILE A 148 -21.45 2.71 8.32
N PRO A 149 -22.06 2.04 7.33
CA PRO A 149 -21.34 1.60 6.15
C PRO A 149 -21.03 2.78 5.22
N PHE A 150 -19.91 2.72 4.51
CA PHE A 150 -19.59 3.67 3.47
C PHE A 150 -18.91 2.98 2.27
N GLU A 151 -19.12 3.54 1.08
CA GLU A 151 -18.48 3.13 -0.15
C GLU A 151 -18.03 4.38 -0.93
N LYS A 152 -16.76 4.43 -1.31
CA LYS A 152 -16.20 5.48 -2.15
C LYS A 152 -15.56 4.86 -3.38
N ARG A 153 -15.89 5.40 -4.55
CA ARG A 153 -15.29 5.04 -5.82
C ARG A 153 -14.37 6.15 -6.28
N ILE A 154 -13.15 5.78 -6.66
CA ILE A 154 -12.12 6.70 -7.12
C ILE A 154 -11.67 6.22 -8.50
N PRO A 155 -11.99 6.97 -9.58
CA PRO A 155 -11.48 6.63 -10.90
C PRO A 155 -9.96 6.83 -10.91
N ILE A 156 -9.22 5.82 -11.38
CA ILE A 156 -7.78 5.96 -11.56
C ILE A 156 -7.55 6.64 -12.90
N THR A 157 -7.43 7.96 -12.90
CA THR A 157 -6.94 8.70 -14.06
C THR A 157 -5.44 8.48 -14.13
N ALA A 158 -5.00 7.50 -14.93
CA ALA A 158 -3.59 7.34 -15.24
C ALA A 158 -3.11 8.61 -15.96
N THR A 159 -2.55 9.55 -15.20
CA THR A 159 -1.90 10.73 -15.76
C THR A 159 -0.54 10.26 -16.22
N ILE A 160 -0.49 9.67 -17.42
CA ILE A 160 0.76 9.43 -18.13
C ILE A 160 1.36 10.84 -18.34
N PRO A 161 2.60 11.12 -17.88
CA PRO A 161 3.18 12.44 -18.00
C PRO A 161 3.04 12.95 -19.43
N ALA A 162 2.35 14.08 -19.57
CA ALA A 162 2.03 14.70 -20.84
C ALA A 162 3.34 14.97 -21.61
N GLY A 163 3.59 14.19 -22.65
CA GLY A 163 4.85 14.19 -23.40
C GLY A 163 5.09 12.91 -24.21
N GLN A 164 4.40 11.81 -23.88
CA GLN A 164 4.26 10.66 -24.77
C GLN A 164 2.80 10.52 -25.18
N GLU A 165 2.51 10.83 -26.44
CA GLU A 165 1.24 10.46 -27.06
C GLU A 165 1.07 8.94 -26.92
N SER A 166 -0.06 8.57 -26.30
CA SER A 166 -0.48 7.19 -26.09
C SER A 166 -0.74 6.51 -27.43
N GLY A 167 0.31 5.88 -27.94
CA GLY A 167 0.28 4.84 -28.96
C GLY A 167 0.99 3.58 -28.49
N VAL A 168 1.04 3.30 -27.18
CA VAL A 168 1.50 1.99 -26.71
C VAL A 168 0.40 1.00 -27.02
N PRO A 169 0.57 0.13 -28.02
CA PRO A 169 -0.51 -0.75 -28.44
C PRO A 169 -0.76 -1.79 -27.34
N SER A 170 -2.02 -2.25 -27.24
CA SER A 170 -2.49 -3.13 -26.16
C SER A 170 -1.74 -4.46 -26.09
N ASP A 171 -1.11 -4.87 -27.20
CA ASP A 171 -0.19 -5.99 -27.31
C ASP A 171 1.06 -5.80 -26.43
N VAL A 172 1.67 -4.61 -26.40
CA VAL A 172 2.87 -4.31 -25.59
C VAL A 172 2.56 -4.36 -24.09
N ILE A 173 1.39 -3.85 -23.69
CA ILE A 173 0.93 -3.94 -22.29
C ILE A 173 0.65 -5.40 -21.92
N SER A 174 0.02 -6.17 -22.82
CA SER A 174 -0.26 -7.60 -22.61
C SER A 174 1.01 -8.46 -22.55
N GLU A 175 2.06 -8.08 -23.28
CA GLU A 175 3.34 -8.77 -23.29
C GLU A 175 4.13 -8.51 -21.99
N ALA A 176 4.21 -7.25 -21.55
CA ALA A 176 4.81 -6.89 -20.27
C ALA A 176 4.09 -7.57 -19.11
N ALA A 177 2.75 -7.61 -19.18
CA ALA A 177 1.88 -8.29 -18.25
C ALA A 177 2.17 -9.81 -18.16
N SER A 178 2.26 -10.47 -19.32
CA SER A 178 2.58 -11.89 -19.40
C SER A 178 3.95 -12.21 -18.80
N LYS A 179 4.97 -11.39 -19.09
CA LYS A 179 6.33 -11.57 -18.57
C LYS A 179 6.38 -11.44 -17.05
N VAL A 180 5.70 -10.44 -16.46
CA VAL A 180 5.61 -10.29 -15.00
C VAL A 180 4.96 -11.50 -14.34
N LYS A 181 3.88 -12.03 -14.92
CA LYS A 181 3.20 -13.23 -14.40
C LYS A 181 4.10 -14.46 -14.44
N GLU A 182 4.89 -14.61 -15.50
CA GLU A 182 5.87 -15.68 -15.60
C GLU A 182 6.96 -15.53 -14.55
N VAL A 183 7.43 -14.30 -14.25
CA VAL A 183 8.43 -14.11 -13.18
C VAL A 183 7.90 -14.45 -11.80
N ILE A 184 6.66 -14.07 -11.50
CA ILE A 184 6.04 -14.37 -10.21
C ILE A 184 5.89 -15.89 -10.06
N ARG A 185 5.43 -16.59 -11.09
CA ARG A 185 5.29 -18.05 -11.10
C ARG A 185 6.63 -18.78 -10.93
N GLU A 186 7.71 -18.27 -11.51
CA GLU A 186 9.06 -18.81 -11.28
C GLU A 186 9.51 -18.62 -9.82
N LEU A 187 9.26 -17.44 -9.25
CA LEU A 187 9.61 -17.14 -7.86
C LEU A 187 8.84 -18.02 -6.87
N GLU A 188 7.55 -18.23 -7.09
CA GLU A 188 6.73 -19.13 -6.28
C GLU A 188 7.25 -20.58 -6.30
N LYS A 189 7.69 -21.07 -7.46
CA LYS A 189 8.31 -22.40 -7.59
C LYS A 189 9.62 -22.51 -6.78
N ILE A 190 10.46 -21.48 -6.84
CA ILE A 190 11.72 -21.43 -6.07
C ILE A 190 11.41 -21.48 -4.57
N ILE A 191 10.43 -20.71 -4.11
CA ILE A 191 10.02 -20.67 -2.70
C ILE A 191 9.45 -22.03 -2.27
N ALA A 192 8.54 -22.62 -3.05
CA ALA A 192 7.98 -23.93 -2.75
C ALA A 192 9.04 -25.04 -2.69
N SER A 193 10.09 -24.95 -3.52
CA SER A 193 11.20 -25.91 -3.49
C SER A 193 12.12 -25.77 -2.28
N ASN A 194 12.13 -24.60 -1.63
CA ASN A 194 13.00 -24.30 -0.48
C ASN A 194 12.31 -24.46 0.89
N GLN A 195 11.02 -24.83 0.95
CA GLN A 195 10.27 -25.00 2.22
C GLN A 195 10.67 -26.24 3.07
N GLY A 196 11.77 -26.93 2.72
CA GLY A 196 12.29 -28.07 3.50
C GLY A 196 13.30 -27.73 4.60
N GLY A 197 13.66 -26.46 4.79
CA GLY A 197 14.64 -26.04 5.80
C GLY A 197 14.20 -24.77 6.51
N ASN A 198 14.35 -24.73 7.84
CA ASN A 198 13.96 -23.62 8.73
C ASN A 198 14.77 -22.32 8.53
N ASN A 199 15.32 -22.07 7.33
CA ASN A 199 16.06 -20.85 7.01
C ASN A 199 15.17 -19.88 6.22
N LEU A 200 15.04 -18.68 6.78
CA LEU A 200 14.49 -17.49 6.13
C LEU A 200 15.25 -17.25 4.81
N THR A 201 14.71 -17.76 3.70
CA THR A 201 15.34 -17.63 2.39
C THR A 201 14.70 -16.46 1.67
N LEU A 202 15.47 -15.39 1.46
CA LEU A 202 15.04 -14.26 0.65
C LEU A 202 15.35 -14.58 -0.83
N ALA A 203 14.31 -14.82 -1.61
CA ALA A 203 14.44 -14.93 -3.06
C ALA A 203 14.57 -13.53 -3.68
N VAL A 204 15.47 -13.38 -4.63
CA VAL A 204 15.78 -12.10 -5.28
C VAL A 204 15.66 -12.24 -6.79
N LYS A 205 14.84 -11.38 -7.41
CA LYS A 205 14.82 -11.18 -8.86
C LYS A 205 15.12 -9.73 -9.18
N VAL A 206 15.86 -9.50 -10.26
CA VAL A 206 16.27 -8.16 -10.67
C VAL A 206 15.90 -7.95 -12.13
N VAL A 207 15.34 -6.78 -12.41
CA VAL A 207 15.07 -6.27 -13.76
C VAL A 207 15.72 -4.89 -13.87
N TRP A 208 16.40 -4.62 -14.99
CA TRP A 208 17.01 -3.32 -15.24
C TRP A 208 16.14 -2.52 -16.20
N LEU A 209 15.87 -1.26 -15.88
CA LEU A 209 15.20 -0.32 -16.76
C LEU A 209 16.17 0.82 -17.13
N CYS A 210 16.45 1.00 -18.41
CA CYS A 210 17.23 2.12 -18.93
C CYS A 210 16.26 3.13 -19.54
N ASN A 211 16.24 4.35 -19.01
CA ASN A 211 15.32 5.42 -19.43
C ASN A 211 13.85 4.93 -19.45
N GLY A 212 13.47 4.10 -18.47
CA GLY A 212 12.11 3.58 -18.29
C GLY A 212 11.77 2.31 -19.10
N SER A 213 12.67 1.80 -19.95
CA SER A 213 12.45 0.56 -20.72
C SER A 213 13.38 -0.56 -20.27
N GLU A 214 12.93 -1.82 -20.27
CA GLU A 214 13.77 -2.95 -19.89
C GLU A 214 15.02 -3.04 -20.79
N CYS A 215 16.18 -3.24 -20.17
CA CYS A 215 17.46 -3.26 -20.87
C CYS A 215 18.42 -4.29 -20.28
N THR A 216 19.31 -4.81 -21.11
CA THR A 216 20.49 -5.59 -20.68
C THR A 216 21.79 -4.85 -20.95
N THR A 217 21.70 -3.68 -21.59
CA THR A 217 22.83 -2.79 -21.89
C THR A 217 22.41 -1.33 -21.68
N ALA A 218 23.26 -0.56 -21.00
CA ALA A 218 23.11 0.89 -20.82
C ALA A 218 24.27 1.63 -21.53
N LYS A 219 24.03 2.89 -21.91
CA LYS A 219 25.04 3.84 -22.36
C LYS A 219 25.48 4.73 -21.20
N PRO A 220 26.72 5.24 -21.19
CA PRO A 220 27.10 6.27 -20.23
C PRO A 220 26.16 7.48 -20.28
N GLY A 221 25.74 7.94 -19.10
CA GLY A 221 24.74 9.00 -18.95
C GLY A 221 23.29 8.53 -18.88
N ASP A 222 22.98 7.27 -19.24
CA ASP A 222 21.62 6.74 -19.09
C ASP A 222 21.18 6.74 -17.62
N ARG A 223 19.92 7.11 -17.39
CA ARG A 223 19.27 6.89 -16.09
C ARG A 223 18.83 5.44 -16.03
N VAL A 224 19.35 4.72 -15.05
CA VAL A 224 19.06 3.30 -14.83
C VAL A 224 18.29 3.12 -13.54
N ASP A 225 17.17 2.39 -13.62
CA ASP A 225 16.43 1.91 -12.46
C ASP A 225 16.61 0.39 -12.34
N ALA A 226 17.27 -0.04 -11.26
CA ALA A 226 17.24 -1.44 -10.85
C ALA A 226 15.93 -1.69 -10.11
N VAL A 227 15.10 -2.60 -10.62
CA VAL A 227 13.86 -3.07 -9.98
C VAL A 227 14.14 -4.43 -9.37
N ILE A 228 14.28 -4.47 -8.04
CA ILE A 228 14.57 -5.68 -7.28
C ILE A 228 13.29 -6.16 -6.61
N VAL A 229 12.85 -7.38 -6.96
CA VAL A 229 11.74 -8.07 -6.29
C VAL A 229 12.33 -8.99 -5.23
N LEU A 230 12.02 -8.70 -3.97
CA LEU A 230 12.38 -9.50 -2.80
C LEU A 230 11.17 -10.32 -2.39
N VAL A 231 11.34 -11.62 -2.18
CA VAL A 231 10.25 -12.50 -1.69
C VAL A 231 10.76 -13.38 -0.55
N GLY A 232 10.08 -13.33 0.58
CA GLY A 232 10.46 -14.04 1.81
C GLY A 232 10.20 -13.19 3.06
N SER A 233 10.92 -13.50 4.13
CA SER A 233 10.93 -12.67 5.34
C SER A 233 12.36 -12.42 5.78
N ALA A 234 12.70 -11.16 6.03
CA ALA A 234 14.02 -10.73 6.47
C ALA A 234 13.93 -9.36 7.14
N ARG A 235 14.88 -9.04 8.03
CA ARG A 235 15.04 -7.71 8.63
C ARG A 235 16.34 -7.08 8.16
N ASP A 236 16.43 -5.76 8.25
CA ASP A 236 17.65 -4.99 7.96
C ASP A 236 18.29 -5.33 6.61
N VAL A 237 17.45 -5.48 5.58
CA VAL A 237 17.91 -5.85 4.23
C VAL A 237 18.59 -4.65 3.58
N VAL A 238 19.80 -4.86 3.06
CA VAL A 238 20.59 -3.84 2.35
C VAL A 238 20.71 -4.26 0.89
N VAL A 239 20.15 -3.45 -0.01
CA VAL A 239 20.25 -3.62 -1.45
C VAL A 239 21.31 -2.66 -1.98
N ARG A 240 22.33 -3.18 -2.67
CA ARG A 240 23.39 -2.40 -3.30
C ARG A 240 23.41 -2.67 -4.80
N VAL A 241 23.54 -1.59 -5.57
CA VAL A 241 23.97 -1.66 -6.96
C VAL A 241 25.46 -1.35 -6.99
N LYS A 242 26.23 -2.30 -7.51
CA LYS A 242 27.69 -2.22 -7.64
C LYS A 242 28.09 -2.11 -9.10
N GLN A 243 29.03 -1.22 -9.39
CA GLN A 243 29.73 -1.13 -10.66
C GLN A 243 30.78 -2.23 -10.72
N ASP A 244 30.67 -3.08 -11.73
CA ASP A 244 31.63 -4.11 -12.05
C ASP A 244 32.82 -3.48 -12.81
N ARG A 245 34.02 -3.55 -12.20
CA ARG A 245 35.23 -2.96 -12.75
C ARG A 245 36.27 -4.02 -13.10
N ARG A 246 36.80 -3.95 -14.31
CA ARG A 246 37.89 -4.82 -14.78
C ARG A 246 39.17 -4.54 -13.98
N LEU A 247 39.69 -5.58 -13.31
CA LEU A 247 40.95 -5.56 -12.54
C LEU A 247 40.99 -4.53 -11.39
N LEU A 248 39.84 -4.01 -10.97
CA LEU A 248 39.72 -3.07 -9.87
C LEU A 248 38.62 -3.54 -8.91
N PRO A 249 38.66 -3.15 -7.63
CA PRO A 249 37.55 -3.42 -6.71
C PRO A 249 36.25 -2.80 -7.22
N ASP A 250 35.15 -3.53 -7.05
CA ASP A 250 33.81 -3.04 -7.38
C ASP A 250 33.45 -1.81 -6.55
N LYS A 251 32.72 -0.87 -7.16
CA LYS A 251 32.30 0.38 -6.53
C LYS A 251 30.80 0.35 -6.26
N VAL A 252 30.36 0.61 -5.04
CA VAL A 252 28.92 0.81 -4.75
C VAL A 252 28.49 2.14 -5.36
N VAL A 253 27.54 2.10 -6.30
CA VAL A 253 27.02 3.29 -6.97
C VAL A 253 25.67 3.74 -6.42
N ALA A 254 24.92 2.82 -5.80
CA ALA A 254 23.71 3.13 -5.07
C ALA A 254 23.45 2.08 -3.99
N GLU A 255 22.87 2.50 -2.86
CA GLU A 255 22.49 1.65 -1.74
C GLU A 255 21.09 2.04 -1.26
N LYS A 256 20.28 1.05 -0.87
CA LYS A 256 18.98 1.24 -0.25
C LYS A 256 18.76 0.22 0.87
N ARG A 257 18.27 0.71 2.01
CA ARG A 257 17.93 -0.13 3.17
C ARG A 257 16.43 -0.37 3.24
N VAL A 258 16.05 -1.61 3.52
CA VAL A 258 14.67 -2.06 3.73
C VAL A 258 14.59 -2.66 5.13
N PRO A 259 13.99 -1.96 6.11
CA PRO A 259 14.00 -2.39 7.51
C PRO A 259 13.37 -3.77 7.73
N THR A 260 12.33 -4.11 6.97
CA THR A 260 11.65 -5.40 7.07
C THR A 260 11.05 -5.78 5.73
N VAL A 261 11.23 -7.03 5.35
CA VAL A 261 10.51 -7.72 4.27
C VAL A 261 9.64 -8.78 4.92
N ASN A 262 8.35 -8.80 4.58
CA ASN A 262 7.41 -9.82 5.02
C ASN A 262 6.44 -10.15 3.87
N GLY A 263 6.67 -11.29 3.21
CA GLY A 263 5.97 -11.66 1.99
C GLY A 263 6.74 -11.23 0.75
N SER A 264 6.36 -10.12 0.12
CA SER A 264 7.09 -9.57 -1.04
C SER A 264 7.31 -8.06 -0.91
N ALA A 265 8.42 -7.59 -1.45
CA ALA A 265 8.75 -6.16 -1.51
C ALA A 265 9.42 -5.84 -2.85
N ILE A 266 9.07 -4.70 -3.45
CA ILE A 266 9.70 -4.18 -4.66
C ILE A 266 10.59 -3.00 -4.28
N VAL A 267 11.87 -3.10 -4.59
CA VAL A 267 12.89 -2.10 -4.27
C VAL A 267 13.41 -1.49 -5.55
N HIS A 268 13.15 -0.19 -5.74
CA HIS A 268 13.75 0.60 -6.80
C HIS A 268 15.05 1.23 -6.31
N VAL A 269 16.13 1.04 -7.08
CA VAL A 269 17.42 1.70 -6.88
C VAL A 269 17.82 2.38 -8.18
N THR A 270 17.79 3.71 -8.17
CA THR A 270 18.11 4.55 -9.33
C THR A 270 19.55 5.01 -9.29
N PHE A 271 20.23 4.99 -10.43
CA PHE A 271 21.57 5.56 -10.59
C PHE A 271 21.80 6.00 -12.05
N THR A 272 22.90 6.70 -12.29
CA THR A 272 23.32 7.09 -13.65
C THR A 272 24.48 6.20 -14.07
N ALA A 273 24.41 5.62 -15.27
CA ALA A 273 25.49 4.81 -15.80
C ALA A 273 26.73 5.69 -16.04
N GLU A 274 27.83 5.39 -15.35
CA GLU A 274 29.12 6.05 -15.53
C GLU A 274 29.86 5.50 -16.76
N ASP A 275 30.66 6.35 -17.40
CA ASP A 275 31.64 5.95 -18.41
C ASP A 275 32.95 5.47 -17.75
N GLY A 276 33.73 4.68 -18.48
CA GLY A 276 35.10 4.40 -18.11
C GLY A 276 35.66 3.15 -18.77
N VAL A 277 36.95 3.19 -19.10
CA VAL A 277 37.68 2.07 -19.75
C VAL A 277 37.65 0.79 -18.91
N THR A 278 37.52 0.93 -17.59
CA THR A 278 37.45 -0.21 -16.65
C THR A 278 36.03 -0.67 -16.36
N VAL A 279 35.00 0.08 -16.76
CA VAL A 279 33.61 -0.22 -16.41
C VAL A 279 33.07 -1.30 -17.36
N ARG A 280 32.71 -2.47 -16.82
CA ARG A 280 32.07 -3.54 -17.60
C ARG A 280 30.55 -3.46 -17.54
N GLY A 281 30.04 -3.05 -16.39
CA GLY A 281 28.60 -3.00 -16.16
C GLY A 281 28.23 -2.84 -14.69
N TYR A 282 27.03 -3.30 -14.34
CA TYR A 282 26.47 -3.22 -13.00
C TYR A 282 25.83 -4.55 -12.57
N PHE A 283 25.88 -4.81 -11.27
CA PHE A 283 25.24 -5.97 -10.66
C PHE A 283 24.60 -5.59 -9.33
N VAL A 284 23.65 -6.42 -8.87
CA VAL A 284 22.97 -6.25 -7.59
C VAL A 284 23.55 -7.21 -6.55
N GLU A 285 23.74 -6.69 -5.35
CA GLU A 285 24.01 -7.42 -4.13
C GLU A 285 22.91 -7.11 -3.12
N VAL A 286 22.36 -8.14 -2.47
CA VAL A 286 21.36 -8.00 -1.40
C VAL A 286 21.89 -8.73 -0.18
N GLU A 287 22.00 -8.04 0.95
CA GLU A 287 22.47 -8.61 2.21
C GLU A 287 21.39 -8.50 3.28
N TRP A 288 21.29 -9.51 4.14
CA TRP A 288 20.43 -9.54 5.33
C TRP A 288 21.15 -10.35 6.43
N PRO A 289 20.73 -10.28 7.70
CA PRO A 289 21.45 -10.94 8.80
C PRO A 289 21.67 -12.44 8.59
N GLU A 290 20.70 -13.12 7.97
CA GLU A 290 20.71 -14.56 7.74
C GLU A 290 21.36 -14.98 6.41
N GLY A 291 21.75 -14.04 5.54
CA GLY A 291 22.25 -14.41 4.22
C GLY A 291 22.60 -13.26 3.28
N LYS A 292 23.07 -13.64 2.09
CA LYS A 292 23.36 -12.71 1.02
C LYS A 292 23.03 -13.31 -0.34
N TYR A 293 22.61 -12.46 -1.25
CA TYR A 293 22.45 -12.73 -2.66
C TYR A 293 23.42 -11.87 -3.45
N VAL A 294 24.14 -12.49 -4.38
CA VAL A 294 24.99 -11.79 -5.35
C VAL A 294 24.53 -12.22 -6.74
N MET A 295 24.24 -11.26 -7.60
CA MET A 295 23.82 -11.52 -8.96
C MET A 295 24.91 -12.31 -9.73
N PRO A 296 24.54 -13.37 -10.48
CA PRO A 296 25.48 -14.20 -11.23
C PRO A 296 26.43 -13.39 -12.10
N ASP A 297 27.68 -13.89 -12.26
CA ASP A 297 28.72 -13.24 -13.06
C ASP A 297 28.56 -13.51 -14.56
N SER A 298 27.44 -13.07 -15.12
CA SER A 298 27.18 -13.14 -16.56
C SER A 298 26.40 -11.91 -17.03
N TYR A 299 26.52 -11.59 -18.32
CA TYR A 299 25.88 -10.44 -18.97
C TYR A 299 25.01 -10.94 -20.13
N PRO A 300 23.69 -11.19 -19.94
CA PRO A 300 22.86 -11.03 -18.72
C PRO A 300 23.11 -12.12 -17.64
N PRO A 301 22.65 -11.95 -16.38
CA PRO A 301 21.67 -10.97 -15.87
C PRO A 301 22.25 -9.63 -15.41
N ARG A 302 23.58 -9.45 -15.41
CA ARG A 302 24.20 -8.15 -15.15
C ARG A 302 23.91 -7.18 -16.28
N LEU A 303 23.83 -5.90 -15.93
CA LEU A 303 23.65 -4.83 -16.90
C LEU A 303 25.00 -4.50 -17.53
N ALA A 304 25.16 -4.69 -18.83
CA ALA A 304 26.38 -4.30 -19.54
C ALA A 304 26.42 -2.78 -19.77
N VAL A 305 27.61 -2.19 -19.81
CA VAL A 305 27.81 -0.81 -20.30
C VAL A 305 28.54 -0.87 -21.63
N LYS A 306 27.98 -0.24 -22.67
CA LYS A 306 28.62 -0.11 -23.97
C LYS A 306 28.71 1.36 -24.36
N GLN A 307 29.89 1.78 -24.82
CA GLN A 307 30.04 3.09 -25.45
C GLN A 307 29.18 3.11 -26.73
N GLY A 308 28.39 4.18 -26.86
CA GLY A 308 27.47 4.38 -27.98
C GLY A 308 28.16 4.87 -29.24
#